data_AF-A0A7S4QUW6-F1
#
_entry.id   AF-A0A7S4QUW6-F1
#
_cell.length_a   1.000
_cell.length_b   1.000
_cell.length_c   1.000
_cell.angle_alpha   90.00
_cell.angle_beta   90.00
_cell.angle_gamma   90.00
#
_symmetry.space_group_name_H-M   'P 1'
#
loop_
_entity.id
_entity.type
_entity.pdbx_description
1 polymer ?
#
loop_
_entity_poly.entity_id
_entity_poly.type
_entity_poly.pdbx_seq_one_letter_code
_entity_poly.pdbx_strand_id
1 'polypeptide(L)'
;HNMDIKIDLSFNMLTGAVPLTLDDFTKLDINLVGNGIDELDDIFCDNAEWMAGAVQNYGCKAILCPKNTYNPRGRQIEDTRVCKDCDPGDDAPFMGSLTCRSQGLLVEEKIILTQIYDA
;
A
#
# COMPACT_ATOMS: atom_id res chain seq x y z
N HIS A 1 30.41 -5.91 6.14
CA HIS A 1 29.08 -6.52 6.33
C HIS A 1 28.05 -5.54 5.83
N ASN A 2 27.39 -5.86 4.72
CA ASN A 2 26.29 -5.04 4.19
C ASN A 2 25.02 -5.51 4.90
N MET A 3 24.51 -4.72 5.84
CA MET A 3 23.26 -5.04 6.53
C MET A 3 22.11 -4.44 5.74
N ASP A 4 21.16 -5.28 5.33
CA ASP A 4 19.91 -4.81 4.73
C ASP A 4 19.08 -4.15 5.83
N ILE A 5 18.70 -2.89 5.63
CA ILE A 5 17.81 -2.18 6.55
C ILE A 5 16.40 -2.70 6.31
N LYS A 6 15.79 -3.26 7.37
CA LYS A 6 14.42 -3.77 7.32
C LYS A 6 13.56 -3.04 8.33
N ILE A 7 12.46 -2.48 7.85
CA ILE A 7 11.53 -1.69 8.65
C ILE A 7 10.12 -2.20 8.34
N ASP A 8 9.42 -2.72 9.35
CA ASP A 8 8.00 -3.06 9.23
C ASP A 8 7.15 -2.03 9.98
N LEU A 9 6.41 -1.23 9.22
CA LEU A 9 5.45 -0.25 9.70
C LEU A 9 4.03 -0.59 9.23
N SER A 10 3.81 -1.82 8.74
CA SER A 10 2.51 -2.21 8.21
C SER A 10 1.42 -2.23 9.29
N PHE A 11 0.18 -2.02 8.88
CA PHE A 11 -1.00 -2.04 9.74
C PHE A 11 -0.94 -1.04 10.89
N ASN A 12 -0.51 0.19 10.58
CA ASN A 12 -0.57 1.33 11.48
C ASN A 12 -1.54 2.39 10.92
N MET A 13 -1.53 3.57 11.54
CA MET A 13 -2.34 4.73 11.12
C MET A 13 -1.46 5.84 10.51
N LEU A 14 -0.36 5.48 9.85
CA LEU A 14 0.47 6.45 9.13
C LEU A 14 -0.32 7.03 7.96
N THR A 15 -0.18 8.33 7.73
CA THR A 15 -0.88 9.06 6.68
C THR A 15 0.06 10.04 6.00
N GLY A 16 -0.30 10.48 4.80
CA GLY A 16 0.51 11.43 4.04
C GLY A 16 1.55 10.73 3.16
N ALA A 17 2.33 11.56 2.48
CA ALA A 17 3.33 11.14 1.53
C ALA A 17 4.51 10.42 2.19
N VAL A 18 5.07 9.43 1.49
CA VAL A 18 6.34 8.82 1.88
C VAL A 18 7.48 9.85 1.73
N PRO A 19 8.29 10.11 2.79
CA PRO A 19 9.31 11.15 2.74
C PRO A 19 10.41 10.87 1.72
N LEU A 20 10.68 11.84 0.84
CA LEU A 20 11.73 11.76 -0.21
C LEU A 20 13.13 11.48 0.35
N THR A 21 13.40 11.84 1.61
CA THR A 21 14.69 11.57 2.28
C THR A 21 14.98 10.07 2.44
N LEU A 22 13.99 9.19 2.26
CA LEU A 22 14.24 7.75 2.24
C LEU A 22 15.05 7.31 1.02
N ASP A 23 15.08 8.11 -0.06
CA ASP A 23 15.84 7.81 -1.27
C ASP A 23 17.37 7.76 -1.04
N ASP A 24 17.84 8.36 0.06
CA ASP A 24 19.25 8.32 0.47
C ASP A 24 19.74 6.88 0.77
N PHE A 25 18.83 5.93 0.99
CA PHE A 25 19.18 4.54 1.26
C PHE A 25 19.38 3.74 -0.03
N THR A 26 20.58 3.19 -0.24
CA THR A 26 20.82 2.27 -1.37
C THR A 26 20.06 0.94 -1.23
N LYS A 27 19.85 0.47 0.00
CA LYS A 27 19.15 -0.80 0.30
C LYS A 27 18.17 -0.61 1.44
N LEU A 28 16.89 -0.80 1.14
CA LEU A 28 15.81 -0.66 2.11
C LEU A 28 14.70 -1.69 1.82
N ASP A 29 14.28 -2.43 2.84
CA ASP A 29 13.07 -3.25 2.84
C ASP A 29 12.07 -2.61 3.81
N ILE A 30 11.12 -1.85 3.28
CA ILE A 30 10.14 -1.08 4.05
C ILE A 30 8.72 -1.56 3.76
N ASN A 31 8.04 -2.04 4.79
CA ASN A 31 6.66 -2.49 4.68
C ASN A 31 5.71 -1.40 5.22
N LEU A 32 4.99 -0.74 4.30
CA LEU A 32 4.03 0.34 4.62
C LEU A 32 2.57 -0.08 4.41
N VAL A 33 2.32 -1.34 4.04
CA VAL A 33 0.99 -1.86 3.69
C VAL A 33 0.00 -1.69 4.84
N GLY A 34 -1.28 -1.44 4.53
CA GLY A 34 -2.32 -1.31 5.54
C GLY A 34 -2.23 -0.04 6.39
N ASN A 35 -1.66 1.03 5.83
CA ASN A 35 -1.69 2.39 6.37
C ASN A 35 -2.58 3.29 5.51
N GLY A 36 -2.72 4.57 5.90
CA GLY A 36 -3.39 5.61 5.12
C GLY A 36 -2.44 6.39 4.20
N ILE A 37 -1.47 5.72 3.57
CA ILE A 37 -0.52 6.36 2.65
C ILE A 37 -1.24 6.78 1.37
N ASP A 38 -1.09 8.04 1.00
CA ASP A 38 -1.76 8.67 -0.12
C ASP A 38 -0.82 8.99 -1.29
N GLU A 39 0.50 9.05 -1.04
CA GLU A 39 1.49 9.36 -2.07
C GLU A 39 2.81 8.61 -1.87
N LEU A 40 3.33 8.09 -2.98
CA LEU A 40 4.65 7.46 -3.11
C LEU A 40 5.24 8.05 -4.40
N ASP A 41 6.32 8.79 -4.27
CA ASP A 41 6.97 9.46 -5.39
C ASP A 41 7.67 8.43 -6.32
N ASP A 42 7.66 8.70 -7.62
CA ASP A 42 8.24 7.81 -8.62
C ASP A 42 9.77 7.69 -8.49
N ILE A 43 10.43 8.60 -7.78
CA ILE A 43 11.86 8.49 -7.45
C ILE A 43 12.21 7.17 -6.77
N PHE A 44 11.28 6.58 -6.01
CA PHE A 44 11.54 5.30 -5.34
C PHE A 44 11.45 4.10 -6.28
N CYS A 45 10.90 4.27 -7.50
CA CYS A 45 10.64 3.17 -8.41
C CYS A 45 11.89 2.65 -9.13
N ASP A 46 13.00 3.39 -9.12
CA ASP A 46 14.27 3.01 -9.76
C ASP A 46 15.32 2.48 -8.77
N ASN A 47 15.01 2.47 -7.48
CA ASN A 47 15.82 1.90 -6.40
C ASN A 47 15.90 0.37 -6.49
N ALA A 48 16.66 -0.13 -7.45
CA ALA A 48 16.68 -1.54 -7.86
C ALA A 48 16.91 -2.52 -6.70
N GLU A 49 17.73 -2.14 -5.71
CA GLU A 49 18.07 -3.01 -4.57
C GLU A 49 17.07 -2.94 -3.40
N TRP A 50 16.04 -2.08 -3.48
CA TRP A 50 14.98 -2.02 -2.48
C TRP A 50 14.08 -3.24 -2.54
N MET A 51 13.44 -3.53 -1.39
CA MET A 51 12.52 -4.65 -1.21
C MET A 51 13.15 -5.97 -1.66
N ALA A 52 14.40 -6.18 -1.27
CA ALA A 52 15.22 -7.34 -1.67
C ALA A 52 15.32 -7.54 -3.19
N GLY A 53 15.40 -6.45 -3.96
CA GLY A 53 15.48 -6.49 -5.42
C GLY A 53 14.12 -6.46 -6.13
N ALA A 54 13.00 -6.46 -5.41
CA ALA A 54 11.69 -6.49 -6.03
C ALA A 54 11.36 -5.21 -6.81
N VAL A 55 11.89 -4.05 -6.40
CA VAL A 55 11.71 -2.78 -7.12
C VAL A 55 12.30 -2.86 -8.53
N GLN A 56 13.43 -3.54 -8.72
CA GLN A 56 13.99 -3.77 -10.06
C GLN A 56 13.00 -4.46 -11.02
N ASN A 57 12.14 -5.33 -10.50
CA ASN A 57 11.22 -6.14 -11.31
C ASN A 57 9.85 -5.49 -11.46
N TYR A 58 9.37 -4.78 -10.44
CA TYR A 58 7.98 -4.32 -10.36
C TYR A 58 7.83 -2.80 -10.16
N GLY A 59 8.93 -2.06 -10.10
CA GLY A 59 8.96 -0.64 -9.77
C GLY A 59 8.30 -0.36 -8.42
N CYS A 60 7.62 0.77 -8.29
CA CYS A 60 6.93 1.14 -7.06
C CYS A 60 5.84 0.15 -6.60
N LYS A 61 5.31 -0.70 -7.50
CA LYS A 61 4.35 -1.74 -7.10
C LYS A 61 4.97 -2.74 -6.13
N ALA A 62 6.31 -2.90 -6.12
CA ALA A 62 7.02 -3.70 -5.13
C ALA A 62 6.97 -3.11 -3.70
N ILE A 63 6.74 -1.79 -3.59
CA ILE A 63 6.66 -1.06 -2.32
C ILE A 63 5.21 -1.04 -1.84
N LEU A 64 4.32 -0.46 -2.65
CA LEU A 64 2.87 -0.39 -2.40
C LEU A 64 2.11 -0.51 -3.73
N CYS A 65 0.97 -1.20 -3.71
CA CYS A 65 0.04 -1.12 -4.82
C CYS A 65 -0.48 0.33 -4.96
N PRO A 66 -0.58 0.86 -6.19
CA PRO A 66 -1.13 2.21 -6.42
C PRO A 66 -2.54 2.40 -5.85
N LYS A 67 -2.94 3.66 -5.68
CA LYS A 67 -4.33 4.00 -5.37
C LYS A 67 -5.30 3.35 -6.34
N ASN A 68 -6.46 2.97 -5.82
CA ASN A 68 -7.52 2.25 -6.52
C ASN A 68 -7.10 0.89 -7.09
N THR A 69 -5.99 0.34 -6.61
CA THR A 69 -5.55 -1.02 -6.92
C THR A 69 -5.26 -1.78 -5.63
N TYR A 70 -5.30 -3.10 -5.71
CA TYR A 70 -5.05 -3.96 -4.57
C TYR A 70 -4.43 -5.29 -5.00
N ASN A 71 -3.81 -5.95 -4.03
CA ASN A 71 -3.69 -7.39 -4.03
C ASN A 71 -3.66 -7.86 -2.56
N PRO A 72 -3.79 -9.16 -2.26
CA PRO A 72 -3.80 -9.66 -0.88
C PRO A 72 -2.51 -9.40 -0.06
N ARG A 73 -1.48 -8.80 -0.67
CA ARG A 73 -0.22 -8.43 -0.03
C ARG A 73 -0.02 -6.90 0.05
N GLY A 74 -0.89 -6.10 -0.55
CA GLY A 74 -0.75 -4.65 -0.67
C GLY A 74 0.45 -4.20 -1.51
N ARG A 75 1.16 -5.12 -2.16
CA ARG A 75 2.32 -4.85 -3.02
C ARG A 75 2.63 -6.08 -3.86
N GLN A 76 3.29 -5.91 -4.99
CA GLN A 76 3.64 -6.98 -5.91
C GLN A 76 4.99 -7.59 -5.54
N ILE A 77 4.97 -8.85 -5.11
CA ILE A 77 6.17 -9.63 -4.74
C ILE A 77 6.45 -10.78 -5.73
N GLU A 78 5.53 -11.03 -6.66
CA GLU A 78 5.60 -12.12 -7.64
C GLU A 78 4.70 -11.80 -8.85
N ASP A 79 5.01 -12.37 -10.02
CA ASP A 79 4.33 -12.07 -11.30
C ASP A 79 2.84 -12.46 -11.30
N THR A 80 2.47 -13.48 -10.53
CA THR A 80 1.10 -14.01 -10.48
C THR A 80 0.18 -13.19 -9.58
N ARG A 81 0.75 -12.32 -8.73
CA ARG A 81 0.00 -11.51 -7.76
C ARG A 81 0.23 -10.02 -8.03
N VAL A 82 -0.20 -9.60 -9.22
CA VAL A 82 -0.19 -8.19 -9.63
C VAL A 82 -1.16 -7.34 -8.82
N CYS A 83 -0.90 -6.04 -8.72
CA CYS A 83 -1.88 -5.06 -8.26
C CYS A 83 -3.00 -4.95 -9.29
N LYS A 84 -4.22 -5.29 -8.91
CA LYS A 84 -5.42 -5.27 -9.76
C LYS A 84 -6.24 -4.04 -9.45
N ASP A 85 -6.88 -3.47 -10.47
CA ASP A 85 -7.82 -2.37 -10.30
C ASP A 85 -9.04 -2.82 -9.48
N CYS A 86 -9.65 -1.87 -8.78
CA CYS A 86 -10.97 -2.07 -8.18
C CYS A 86 -12.07 -2.13 -9.22
N ASP A 87 -13.09 -2.95 -8.95
CA ASP A 87 -14.28 -3.04 -9.79
C ASP A 87 -15.07 -1.71 -9.75
N PRO A 88 -15.85 -1.40 -10.80
CA PRO A 88 -16.68 -0.19 -10.81
C PRO A 88 -17.62 -0.13 -9.60
N GLY A 89 -17.50 0.94 -8.81
CA GLY A 89 -18.29 1.13 -7.59
C GLY A 89 -17.59 0.71 -6.29
N ASP A 90 -16.40 0.11 -6.38
CA ASP A 90 -15.53 -0.13 -5.24
C ASP A 90 -14.33 0.83 -5.27
N ASP A 91 -13.68 1.03 -4.12
CA ASP A 91 -12.51 1.90 -4.01
C ASP A 91 -11.39 1.36 -3.12
N ALA A 92 -10.15 1.68 -3.46
CA ALA A 92 -8.99 1.51 -2.59
C ALA A 92 -8.30 2.88 -2.44
N PRO A 93 -8.73 3.72 -1.46
CA PRO A 93 -8.33 5.13 -1.42
C PRO A 93 -6.86 5.35 -1.05
N PHE A 94 -6.21 4.33 -0.46
CA PHE A 94 -4.84 4.38 -0.01
C PHE A 94 -3.95 3.45 -0.83
N MET A 95 -2.68 3.84 -0.97
CA MET A 95 -1.66 2.96 -1.53
C MET A 95 -1.42 1.77 -0.61
N GLY A 96 -1.19 0.61 -1.23
CA GLY A 96 -1.00 -0.67 -0.56
C GLY A 96 -2.22 -1.22 0.15
N SER A 97 -3.41 -0.92 -0.38
CA SER A 97 -4.66 -1.56 0.03
C SER A 97 -4.62 -3.07 -0.24
N LEU A 98 -5.15 -3.85 0.70
CA LEU A 98 -5.21 -5.31 0.60
C LEU A 98 -6.44 -5.82 -0.17
N THR A 99 -7.48 -5.00 -0.22
CA THR A 99 -8.78 -5.25 -0.83
C THR A 99 -9.34 -3.93 -1.32
N CYS A 100 -10.27 -3.99 -2.27
CA CYS A 100 -11.15 -2.86 -2.53
C CYS A 100 -12.27 -2.85 -1.47
N ARG A 101 -12.66 -1.65 -1.05
CA ARG A 101 -13.81 -1.42 -0.21
C ARG A 101 -15.03 -1.28 -1.09
N SER A 102 -16.07 -2.05 -0.81
CA SER A 102 -17.33 -1.88 -1.52
C SER A 102 -18.14 -0.73 -0.94
N GLN A 103 -18.58 0.18 -1.80
CA GLN A 103 -19.44 1.30 -1.41
C GLN A 103 -20.80 0.82 -0.87
N GLY A 104 -21.24 -0.39 -1.23
CA GLY A 104 -22.43 -1.03 -0.65
C GLY A 104 -22.29 -1.29 0.86
N LEU A 105 -21.11 -1.72 1.31
CA LEU A 105 -20.83 -2.01 2.72
C LEU A 105 -20.76 -0.74 3.58
N LEU A 106 -20.29 0.38 3.04
CA LEU A 106 -20.25 1.67 3.76
C LEU A 106 -21.64 2.20 4.12
N VAL A 107 -22.62 1.97 3.24
CA VAL A 107 -24.02 2.34 3.51
C VAL A 107 -24.57 1.46 4.63
N GLU A 108 -24.32 0.15 4.58
CA GLU A 108 -24.76 -0.80 5.60
C GLU A 108 -24.12 -0.54 6.97
N GLU A 109 -22.79 -0.35 7.03
CA GLU A 109 -22.08 -0.01 8.27
C GLU A 109 -22.61 1.29 8.88
N LYS A 110 -22.81 2.33 8.07
CA LYS A 110 -23.37 3.60 8.54
C LYS A 110 -24.78 3.44 9.10
N ILE A 111 -25.62 2.62 8.47
CA ILE A 111 -26.99 2.32 8.95
C ILE A 111 -26.93 1.59 10.29
N ILE A 112 -26.12 0.53 10.40
CA ILE A 112 -25.95 -0.23 11.65
C ILE A 112 -25.43 0.66 12.77
N LEU A 113 -24.40 1.47 12.50
CA LEU A 113 -23.83 2.40 13.49
C LEU A 113 -24.84 3.44 13.97
N THR A 114 -25.68 3.96 13.07
CA THR A 114 -26.75 4.91 13.44
C THR A 114 -27.79 4.23 14.35
N GLN A 115 -28.19 3.01 14.03
CA GLN A 115 -29.14 2.24 14.85
C GLN A 115 -28.60 1.92 16.25
N ILE A 116 -27.29 1.75 16.41
CA ILE A 116 -26.65 1.54 17.72
C ILE A 116 -26.55 2.84 18.51
N TYR A 117 -26.23 3.96 17.86
CA TYR A 117 -26.05 5.25 18.53
C TYR A 117 -27.37 5.86 19.02
N ASP A 118 -28.46 5.59 18.31
CA ASP A 118 -29.80 6.11 18.62
C ASP A 118 -30.63 5.18 19.54
N ALA A 119 -30.02 4.11 20.10
CA ALA A 119 -30.64 3.15 21.03
C ALA A 119 -30.36 3.48 22.50
#